data_AF-A0A2S9FES8-F1
#
_entry.id   AF-A0A2S9FES8-F1
#
_cell.length_a   1.000
_cell.length_b   1.000
_cell.length_c   1.000
_cell.angle_alpha   90.00
_cell.angle_beta   90.00
_cell.angle_gamma   90.00
#
_symmetry.space_group_name_H-M   'P 1'
#
loop_
_entity.id
_entity.type
_entity.pdbx_description
1 polymer ?
#
loop_
_entity_poly.entity_id
_entity_poly.type
_entity_poly.pdbx_seq_one_letter_code
_entity_poly.pdbx_strand_id
1 'polypeptide(L)'
;MTGRIVISGAGGLVGRVLAGQARAQGREVVALTSSEWDITDASSSERFIDANDVVVNCAAFTKVDAAEAEPDRARAVNVGGAENVAHACARAGASLIHLSTDYVFSGIFDGDPRPYDINDATGPLSVYGRTKLEGEFAVLSAMPDAHIVRTSWVYEGGDGSDFAAGIRRAASGS
;
A
#
# COMPACT_ATOMS: atom_id res chain seq x y z
N MET A 1 -6.66 9.40 -24.32
CA MET A 1 -5.40 9.86 -23.69
C MET A 1 -5.12 8.91 -22.53
N THR A 2 -3.91 8.42 -22.36
CA THR A 2 -3.54 7.64 -21.16
C THR A 2 -3.57 8.58 -19.96
N GLY A 3 -4.40 8.30 -18.94
CA GLY A 3 -4.50 9.14 -17.76
C GLY A 3 -3.21 9.22 -16.96
N ARG A 4 -3.10 10.27 -16.13
CA ARG A 4 -1.98 10.48 -15.21
C ARG A 4 -1.96 9.40 -14.12
N ILE A 5 -0.79 9.19 -13.54
CA ILE A 5 -0.61 8.28 -12.40
C ILE A 5 -0.60 9.11 -11.12
N VAL A 6 -1.53 8.83 -10.20
CA VAL A 6 -1.61 9.48 -8.89
C VAL A 6 -1.14 8.48 -7.83
N ILE A 7 -0.17 8.85 -7.00
CA ILE A 7 0.44 7.96 -6.02
C ILE A 7 0.30 8.57 -4.63
N SER A 8 -0.45 7.93 -3.73
CA SER A 8 -0.43 8.27 -2.30
C SER A 8 0.74 7.58 -1.60
N GLY A 9 1.22 8.13 -0.48
CA GLY A 9 2.32 7.52 0.27
C GLY A 9 3.66 7.60 -0.45
N ALA A 10 3.85 8.61 -1.31
CA ALA A 10 5.08 8.80 -2.10
C ALA A 10 6.34 9.08 -1.25
N GLY A 11 6.18 9.40 0.03
CA GLY A 11 7.31 9.49 0.97
C GLY A 11 7.87 8.12 1.37
N GLY A 12 7.08 7.05 1.23
CA GLY A 12 7.51 5.68 1.45
C GLY A 12 8.36 5.13 0.30
N LEU A 13 9.02 4.00 0.54
CA LEU A 13 9.90 3.35 -0.42
C LEU A 13 9.21 3.06 -1.76
N VAL A 14 8.10 2.32 -1.73
CA VAL A 14 7.41 1.88 -2.97
C VAL A 14 6.89 3.07 -3.76
N GLY A 15 6.21 4.02 -3.08
CA GLY A 15 5.65 5.20 -3.74
C GLY A 15 6.73 6.05 -4.41
N ARG A 16 7.87 6.28 -3.74
CA ARG A 16 9.02 7.01 -4.29
C ARG A 16 9.59 6.32 -5.53
N VAL A 17 9.87 5.01 -5.43
CA VAL A 17 10.47 4.24 -6.52
C VAL A 17 9.54 4.18 -7.73
N LEU A 18 8.25 3.89 -7.52
CA LEU A 18 7.24 3.88 -8.59
C LEU A 18 7.13 5.23 -9.28
N ALA A 19 7.10 6.33 -8.52
CA ALA A 19 7.05 7.67 -9.09
C ALA A 19 8.29 7.97 -9.96
N GLY A 20 9.48 7.60 -9.49
CA GLY A 20 10.72 7.76 -10.25
C GLY A 20 10.73 6.97 -11.56
N GLN A 21 10.36 5.69 -11.50
CA GLN A 21 10.29 4.81 -12.66
C GLN A 21 9.27 5.29 -13.69
N ALA A 22 8.07 5.68 -13.25
CA ALA A 22 7.02 6.19 -14.14
C ALA A 22 7.44 7.49 -14.84
N ARG A 23 8.09 8.43 -14.11
CA ARG A 23 8.63 9.67 -14.71
C ARG A 23 9.73 9.39 -15.72
N ALA A 24 10.63 8.44 -15.44
CA ALA A 24 11.68 8.04 -16.36
C ALA A 24 11.12 7.45 -17.68
N GLN A 25 9.91 6.88 -17.63
CA GLN A 25 9.17 6.40 -18.80
C GLN A 25 8.33 7.51 -19.49
N GLY A 26 8.46 8.77 -19.07
CA GLY A 26 7.73 9.89 -19.66
C GLY A 26 6.26 9.96 -19.27
N ARG A 27 5.83 9.28 -18.18
CA ARG A 27 4.46 9.34 -17.68
C ARG A 27 4.23 10.62 -16.87
N GLU A 28 3.03 11.15 -16.95
CA GLU A 28 2.55 12.18 -16.02
C GLU A 28 2.29 11.56 -14.64
N VAL A 29 2.92 12.09 -13.59
CA VAL A 29 2.90 11.53 -12.25
C VAL A 29 2.68 12.60 -11.18
N VAL A 30 1.59 12.45 -10.43
CA VAL A 30 1.30 13.20 -9.20
C VAL A 30 1.64 12.28 -8.02
N ALA A 31 2.72 12.58 -7.30
CA ALA A 31 3.20 11.75 -6.19
C ALA A 31 3.10 12.54 -4.89
N LEU A 32 2.27 12.06 -3.95
CA LEU A 32 1.84 12.78 -2.76
C LEU A 32 2.28 12.05 -1.49
N THR A 33 2.94 12.77 -0.61
CA THR A 33 3.30 12.34 0.75
C THR A 33 2.12 12.48 1.71
N SER A 34 2.22 11.92 2.92
CA SER A 34 1.16 12.06 3.93
C SER A 34 0.95 13.49 4.42
N SER A 35 1.94 14.39 4.25
CA SER A 35 1.76 15.82 4.54
C SER A 35 1.01 16.58 3.45
N GLU A 36 0.94 16.03 2.24
CA GLU A 36 0.21 16.63 1.11
C GLU A 36 -1.18 16.02 0.98
N TRP A 37 -1.30 14.70 1.21
CA TRP A 37 -2.56 13.97 1.17
C TRP A 37 -2.64 12.99 2.35
N ASP A 38 -3.39 13.40 3.37
CA ASP A 38 -3.82 12.51 4.44
C ASP A 38 -5.04 11.70 4.01
N ILE A 39 -4.82 10.44 3.65
CA ILE A 39 -5.89 9.54 3.17
C ILE A 39 -6.96 9.27 4.24
N THR A 40 -6.70 9.55 5.52
CA THR A 40 -7.69 9.39 6.60
C THR A 40 -8.75 10.50 6.58
N ASP A 41 -8.45 11.65 5.96
CA ASP A 41 -9.44 12.69 5.69
C ASP A 41 -10.19 12.40 4.38
N ALA A 42 -11.43 11.93 4.50
CA ALA A 42 -12.29 11.62 3.36
C ALA A 42 -12.49 12.80 2.40
N SER A 43 -12.46 14.04 2.90
CA SER A 43 -12.68 15.25 2.10
C SER A 43 -11.47 15.67 1.26
N SER A 44 -10.29 15.11 1.55
CA SER A 44 -9.05 15.45 0.88
C SER A 44 -8.87 14.72 -0.46
N SER A 45 -9.39 13.49 -0.56
CA SER A 45 -9.09 12.57 -1.67
C SER A 45 -9.60 13.06 -3.03
N GLU A 46 -10.75 13.73 -3.05
CA GLU A 46 -11.36 14.26 -4.28
C GLU A 46 -10.53 15.37 -4.94
N ARG A 47 -9.63 16.01 -4.19
CA ARG A 47 -8.81 17.11 -4.71
C ARG A 47 -7.69 16.64 -5.63
N PHE A 48 -7.37 15.35 -5.60
CA PHE A 48 -6.18 14.79 -6.24
C PHE A 48 -6.50 13.76 -7.34
N ILE A 49 -7.77 13.42 -7.53
CA ILE A 49 -8.19 12.32 -8.41
C ILE A 49 -9.15 12.87 -9.45
N ASP A 50 -8.77 12.75 -10.71
CA ASP A 50 -9.58 13.11 -11.88
C ASP A 50 -10.04 11.85 -12.62
N ALA A 51 -11.01 12.02 -13.53
CA ALA A 51 -11.47 10.93 -14.38
C ALA A 51 -10.34 10.39 -15.26
N ASN A 52 -10.29 9.06 -15.44
CA ASN A 52 -9.25 8.31 -16.15
C ASN A 52 -7.88 8.23 -15.45
N ASP A 53 -7.73 8.79 -14.25
CA ASP A 53 -6.49 8.59 -13.47
C ASP A 53 -6.26 7.12 -13.15
N VAL A 54 -4.99 6.74 -13.04
CA VAL A 54 -4.58 5.49 -12.41
C VAL A 54 -4.02 5.82 -11.04
N VAL A 55 -4.78 5.52 -10.00
CA VAL A 55 -4.38 5.74 -8.60
C VAL A 55 -3.65 4.52 -8.08
N VAL A 56 -2.46 4.72 -7.53
CA VAL A 56 -1.69 3.69 -6.82
C VAL A 56 -1.62 4.08 -5.35
N ASN A 57 -2.39 3.38 -4.52
CA ASN A 57 -2.38 3.62 -3.08
C ASN A 57 -1.23 2.84 -2.42
N CYS A 58 -0.12 3.54 -2.18
CA CYS A 58 1.03 3.04 -1.42
C CYS A 58 1.03 3.52 0.04
N ALA A 59 0.03 4.29 0.47
CA ALA A 59 -0.07 4.78 1.82
C ALA A 59 -0.55 3.67 2.76
N ALA A 60 0.21 3.43 3.83
CA ALA A 60 -0.08 2.43 4.84
C ALA A 60 0.63 2.78 6.15
N PHE A 61 0.08 2.30 7.26
CA PHE A 61 0.78 2.24 8.53
C PHE A 61 1.61 0.95 8.55
N THR A 62 2.90 1.05 8.18
CA THR A 62 3.78 -0.09 7.88
C THR A 62 4.65 -0.57 9.04
N LYS A 63 4.68 0.15 10.16
CA LYS A 63 5.47 -0.23 11.34
C LYS A 63 4.74 -1.33 12.11
N VAL A 64 5.04 -2.59 11.82
CA VAL A 64 4.36 -3.78 12.39
C VAL A 64 4.29 -3.73 13.92
N ASP A 65 5.42 -3.53 14.60
CA ASP A 65 5.45 -3.46 16.07
C ASP A 65 4.64 -2.28 16.62
N ALA A 66 4.67 -1.13 15.93
CA ALA A 66 3.88 0.02 16.34
C ALA A 66 2.39 -0.19 16.08
N ALA A 67 2.00 -1.05 15.12
CA ALA A 67 0.61 -1.34 14.84
C ALA A 67 -0.03 -2.12 16.00
N GLU A 68 0.75 -2.97 16.67
CA GLU A 68 0.30 -3.66 17.90
C GLU A 68 0.05 -2.67 19.04
N ALA A 69 0.88 -1.62 19.16
CA ALA A 69 0.74 -0.58 20.19
C ALA A 69 -0.34 0.47 19.87
N GLU A 70 -0.58 0.75 18.59
CA GLU A 70 -1.50 1.78 18.10
C GLU A 70 -2.55 1.20 17.13
N PRO A 71 -3.38 0.22 17.55
CA PRO A 71 -4.29 -0.51 16.65
C PRO A 71 -5.33 0.40 15.98
N ASP A 72 -5.85 1.40 16.70
CA ASP A 72 -6.82 2.35 16.15
C ASP A 72 -6.22 3.20 15.04
N ARG A 73 -4.96 3.61 15.20
CA ARG A 73 -4.24 4.39 14.19
C ARG A 73 -3.90 3.53 12.97
N ALA A 74 -3.47 2.29 13.19
CA ALA A 74 -3.27 1.33 12.11
C ALA A 74 -4.57 1.11 11.32
N ARG A 75 -5.70 0.98 12.01
CA ARG A 75 -7.02 0.82 11.39
C ARG A 75 -7.47 2.06 10.63
N ALA A 76 -7.30 3.25 11.22
CA ALA A 76 -7.66 4.51 10.57
C ALA A 76 -6.95 4.68 9.22
N VAL A 77 -5.66 4.34 9.15
CA VAL A 77 -4.87 4.46 7.92
C VAL A 77 -5.12 3.29 6.96
N ASN A 78 -4.97 2.04 7.43
CA ASN A 78 -4.98 0.87 6.56
C ASN A 78 -6.38 0.48 6.08
N VAL A 79 -7.42 0.77 6.88
CA VAL A 79 -8.82 0.47 6.54
C VAL A 79 -9.52 1.74 6.05
N GLY A 80 -9.74 2.71 6.95
CA GLY A 80 -10.51 3.92 6.63
C GLY A 80 -9.85 4.75 5.53
N GLY A 81 -8.53 4.92 5.57
CA GLY A 81 -7.81 5.62 4.54
C GLY A 81 -7.84 4.91 3.18
N ALA A 82 -7.77 3.58 3.16
CA ALA A 82 -7.89 2.80 1.94
C ALA A 82 -9.31 2.88 1.34
N GLU A 83 -10.33 2.79 2.19
CA GLU A 83 -11.74 2.96 1.84
C GLU A 83 -12.02 4.34 1.24
N ASN A 84 -11.51 5.41 1.86
CA ASN A 84 -11.65 6.78 1.37
C ASN A 84 -11.08 6.94 -0.05
N VAL A 85 -9.90 6.38 -0.31
CA VAL A 85 -9.25 6.43 -1.63
C VAL A 85 -10.10 5.66 -2.66
N ALA A 86 -10.58 4.46 -2.32
CA ALA A 86 -11.42 3.65 -3.22
C ALA A 86 -12.73 4.36 -3.56
N HIS A 87 -13.40 4.94 -2.58
CA HIS A 87 -14.60 5.72 -2.80
C HIS A 87 -14.37 6.95 -3.69
N ALA A 88 -13.25 7.66 -3.49
CA ALA A 88 -12.91 8.79 -4.34
C ALA A 88 -12.61 8.36 -5.79
N CYS A 89 -11.89 7.24 -5.98
CA CYS A 89 -11.64 6.67 -7.31
C CYS A 89 -12.95 6.30 -8.02
N ALA A 90 -13.86 5.60 -7.32
CA ALA A 90 -15.15 5.20 -7.85
C ALA A 90 -16.01 6.40 -8.26
N ARG A 91 -16.03 7.47 -7.44
CA ARG A 91 -16.76 8.71 -7.78
C ARG A 91 -16.17 9.44 -8.98
N ALA A 92 -14.85 9.49 -9.10
CA ALA A 92 -14.16 10.19 -10.18
C ALA A 92 -14.16 9.40 -11.50
N GLY A 93 -14.39 8.07 -11.47
CA GLY A 93 -14.18 7.21 -12.63
C GLY A 93 -12.68 6.96 -12.91
N ALA A 94 -11.88 6.88 -11.85
CA ALA A 94 -10.47 6.51 -11.90
C ALA A 94 -10.28 5.00 -11.67
N SER A 95 -9.14 4.46 -12.08
CA SER A 95 -8.70 3.10 -11.75
C SER A 95 -7.90 3.09 -10.44
N LEU A 96 -7.99 2.01 -9.65
CA LEU A 96 -7.26 1.88 -8.39
C LEU A 96 -6.40 0.61 -8.34
N ILE A 97 -5.14 0.79 -7.97
CA ILE A 97 -4.22 -0.27 -7.53
C ILE A 97 -3.93 -0.03 -6.04
N HIS A 98 -4.32 -0.94 -5.18
CA HIS A 98 -4.07 -0.88 -3.74
C HIS A 98 -2.99 -1.89 -3.33
N LEU A 99 -1.91 -1.40 -2.71
CA LEU A 99 -0.86 -2.27 -2.21
C LEU A 99 -1.24 -2.90 -0.87
N SER A 100 -1.07 -4.21 -0.80
CA SER A 100 -1.27 -5.02 0.39
C SER A 100 -0.01 -5.86 0.70
N THR A 101 -0.14 -6.88 1.52
CA THR A 101 0.97 -7.60 2.13
C THR A 101 0.72 -9.10 2.16
N ASP A 102 1.79 -9.88 2.20
CA ASP A 102 1.80 -11.30 2.58
C ASP A 102 1.32 -11.57 4.02
N TYR A 103 1.37 -10.57 4.91
CA TYR A 103 0.91 -10.70 6.31
C TYR A 103 -0.60 -10.96 6.45
N VAL A 104 -1.36 -10.95 5.34
CA VAL A 104 -2.75 -11.40 5.32
C VAL A 104 -2.87 -12.92 5.45
N PHE A 105 -1.80 -13.66 5.19
CA PHE A 105 -1.74 -15.10 5.36
C PHE A 105 -1.15 -15.46 6.73
N SER A 106 -1.48 -16.67 7.21
CA SER A 106 -1.04 -17.13 8.54
C SER A 106 0.42 -17.60 8.55
N GLY A 107 0.94 -18.05 7.40
CA GLY A 107 2.19 -18.80 7.35
C GLY A 107 2.08 -20.23 7.91
N ILE A 108 0.89 -20.67 8.33
CA ILE A 108 0.65 -21.98 8.93
C ILE A 108 0.09 -22.92 7.87
N PHE A 109 0.77 -24.04 7.64
CA PHE A 109 0.38 -25.08 6.70
C PHE A 109 0.04 -26.37 7.43
N ASP A 110 -0.99 -27.08 6.95
CA ASP A 110 -1.24 -28.47 7.32
C ASP A 110 -0.46 -29.36 6.35
N GLY A 111 0.82 -29.59 6.67
CA GLY A 111 1.78 -30.30 5.82
C GLY A 111 2.99 -29.45 5.43
N ASP A 112 3.62 -29.80 4.30
CA ASP A 112 4.83 -29.12 3.83
C ASP A 112 4.52 -27.68 3.37
N PRO A 113 5.38 -26.69 3.70
CA PRO A 113 5.21 -25.32 3.23
C PRO A 113 5.21 -25.22 1.70
N ARG A 114 4.32 -24.38 1.17
CA ARG A 114 4.24 -24.05 -0.27
C ARG A 114 4.02 -22.55 -0.48
N PRO A 115 4.31 -22.00 -1.68
CA PRO A 115 3.89 -20.65 -2.02
C PRO A 115 2.36 -20.49 -1.88
N TYR A 116 1.93 -19.32 -1.39
CA TYR A 116 0.52 -18.95 -1.37
C TYR A 116 0.05 -18.53 -2.77
N ASP A 117 -1.15 -18.99 -3.14
CA ASP A 117 -1.91 -18.52 -4.30
C ASP A 117 -2.87 -17.38 -3.90
N ILE A 118 -3.30 -16.58 -4.89
CA ILE A 118 -4.19 -15.42 -4.63
C ILE A 118 -5.53 -15.80 -3.99
N ASN A 119 -5.98 -17.04 -4.20
CA ASN A 119 -7.26 -17.57 -3.70
C ASN A 119 -7.10 -18.39 -2.41
N ASP A 120 -5.90 -18.54 -1.87
CA ASP A 120 -5.72 -19.24 -0.61
C ASP A 120 -6.42 -18.50 0.53
N ALA A 121 -6.87 -19.27 1.52
CA ALA A 121 -7.50 -18.72 2.70
C ALA A 121 -6.54 -17.77 3.44
N THR A 122 -7.03 -16.56 3.72
CA THR A 122 -6.32 -15.60 4.56
C THR A 122 -6.52 -15.92 6.03
N GLY A 123 -5.58 -15.48 6.87
CA GLY A 123 -5.56 -15.77 8.30
C GLY A 123 -4.49 -14.95 9.02
N PRO A 124 -4.59 -13.60 9.00
CA PRO A 124 -3.55 -12.74 9.53
C PRO A 124 -3.36 -12.94 11.03
N LEU A 125 -2.10 -13.04 11.47
CA LEU A 125 -1.76 -13.25 12.87
C LEU A 125 -1.42 -11.97 13.64
N SER A 126 -1.19 -10.85 12.95
CA SER A 126 -0.83 -9.55 13.55
C SER A 126 -1.90 -8.49 13.31
N VAL A 127 -1.89 -7.43 14.12
CA VAL A 127 -2.73 -6.23 13.91
C VAL A 127 -2.45 -5.60 12.54
N TYR A 128 -1.18 -5.53 12.14
CA TYR A 128 -0.82 -5.04 10.80
C TYR A 128 -1.46 -5.88 9.69
N GLY A 129 -1.28 -7.21 9.72
CA GLY A 129 -1.86 -8.10 8.72
C GLY A 129 -3.39 -8.03 8.69
N ARG A 130 -4.02 -7.98 9.86
CA ARG A 130 -5.47 -7.89 10.01
C ARG A 130 -6.01 -6.57 9.43
N THR A 131 -5.40 -5.45 9.79
CA THR A 131 -5.85 -4.13 9.28
C THR A 131 -5.58 -3.96 7.78
N LYS A 132 -4.51 -4.57 7.23
CA LYS A 132 -4.29 -4.60 5.78
C LYS A 132 -5.33 -5.44 5.04
N LEU A 133 -5.69 -6.62 5.57
CA LEU A 133 -6.75 -7.45 5.01
C LEU A 133 -8.12 -6.77 5.09
N GLU A 134 -8.46 -6.17 6.23
CA GLU A 134 -9.68 -5.34 6.36
C GLU A 134 -9.70 -4.20 5.33
N GLY A 135 -8.55 -3.58 5.05
CA GLY A 135 -8.39 -2.58 4.00
C GLY A 135 -8.64 -3.13 2.59
N GLU A 136 -8.18 -4.34 2.27
CA GLU A 136 -8.49 -5.00 0.98
C GLU A 136 -10.01 -5.14 0.79
N PHE A 137 -10.71 -5.61 1.83
CA PHE A 137 -12.16 -5.76 1.77
C PHE A 137 -12.88 -4.42 1.64
N ALA A 138 -12.45 -3.39 2.37
CA ALA A 138 -13.05 -2.06 2.27
C ALA A 138 -12.86 -1.46 0.87
N VAL A 139 -11.67 -1.62 0.28
CA VAL A 139 -11.38 -1.19 -1.10
C VAL A 139 -12.29 -1.91 -2.09
N LEU A 140 -12.39 -3.24 -2.03
CA LEU A 140 -13.19 -4.02 -2.97
C LEU A 140 -14.70 -3.80 -2.77
N SER A 141 -15.16 -3.51 -1.55
CA SER A 141 -16.55 -3.13 -1.29
C SER A 141 -16.89 -1.77 -1.89
N ALA A 142 -15.97 -0.81 -1.83
CA ALA A 142 -16.16 0.53 -2.38
C ALA A 142 -15.97 0.59 -3.91
N MET A 143 -15.06 -0.24 -4.45
CA MET A 143 -14.68 -0.28 -5.86
C MET A 143 -14.34 -1.73 -6.26
N PRO A 144 -15.33 -2.52 -6.73
CA PRO A 144 -15.14 -3.94 -7.04
C PRO A 144 -14.10 -4.24 -8.13
N ASP A 145 -13.88 -3.29 -9.05
CA ASP A 145 -12.91 -3.42 -10.15
C ASP A 145 -11.49 -2.96 -9.77
N ALA A 146 -11.24 -2.63 -8.49
CA ALA A 146 -9.91 -2.28 -8.02
C ALA A 146 -8.94 -3.48 -8.03
N HIS A 147 -7.65 -3.20 -8.22
CA HIS A 147 -6.60 -4.22 -8.20
C HIS A 147 -5.89 -4.24 -6.85
N ILE A 148 -5.95 -5.37 -6.15
CA ILE A 148 -5.17 -5.59 -4.92
C ILE A 148 -3.85 -6.25 -5.29
N VAL A 149 -2.73 -5.67 -4.87
CA VAL A 149 -1.38 -6.22 -5.09
C VAL A 149 -0.76 -6.54 -3.74
N ARG A 150 -0.78 -7.82 -3.37
CA ARG A 150 -0.06 -8.32 -2.18
C ARG A 150 1.42 -8.47 -2.52
N THR A 151 2.28 -7.84 -1.72
CA THR A 151 3.74 -7.94 -1.87
C THR A 151 4.38 -8.36 -0.54
N SER A 152 5.63 -8.78 -0.60
CA SER A 152 6.41 -9.25 0.56
C SER A 152 7.83 -8.72 0.47
N TRP A 153 8.45 -8.45 1.61
CA TRP A 153 9.89 -8.17 1.71
C TRP A 153 10.36 -7.06 0.75
N VAL A 154 9.71 -5.90 0.82
CA VAL A 154 10.07 -4.75 -0.04
C VAL A 154 11.41 -4.16 0.42
N TYR A 155 12.37 -3.99 -0.50
CA TYR A 155 13.67 -3.35 -0.24
C TYR A 155 14.19 -2.59 -1.47
N GLU A 156 15.10 -1.63 -1.23
CA GLU A 156 15.88 -0.94 -2.27
C GLU A 156 17.30 -1.53 -2.38
N GLY A 157 17.86 -2.01 -1.26
CA GLY A 157 19.20 -2.61 -1.21
C GLY A 157 20.35 -1.60 -1.26
N GLY A 158 20.05 -0.31 -1.31
CA GLY A 158 21.00 0.80 -1.20
C GLY A 158 21.32 1.17 0.25
N ASP A 159 21.45 2.46 0.54
CA ASP A 159 21.84 2.98 1.86
C ASP A 159 20.63 3.36 2.74
N GLY A 160 19.44 2.86 2.38
CA GLY A 160 18.18 3.14 3.06
C GLY A 160 18.05 2.47 4.44
N SER A 161 16.84 2.49 4.98
CA SER A 161 16.49 1.86 6.26
C SER A 161 15.83 0.48 6.11
N ASP A 162 15.79 -0.07 4.89
CA ASP A 162 15.25 -1.41 4.66
C ASP A 162 16.15 -2.52 5.21
N PHE A 163 15.62 -3.74 5.25
CA PHE A 163 16.30 -4.91 5.78
C PHE A 163 17.65 -5.16 5.09
N ALA A 164 17.71 -5.09 3.75
CA ALA A 164 18.93 -5.34 2.99
C ALA A 164 20.01 -4.30 3.29
N ALA A 165 19.63 -3.02 3.41
CA ALA A 165 20.54 -1.96 3.84
C ALA A 165 21.05 -2.18 5.28
N GLY A 166 20.21 -2.69 6.18
CA GLY A 166 20.59 -3.10 7.53
C GLY A 166 21.65 -4.21 7.54
N ILE A 167 21.44 -5.27 6.76
CA ILE A 167 22.41 -6.36 6.62
C ILE A 167 23.74 -5.85 6.04
N ARG A 168 23.71 -4.98 5.02
CA ARG A 168 24.92 -4.37 4.45
C ARG A 168 25.73 -3.60 5.48
N ARG A 169 25.08 -2.77 6.32
CA ARG A 169 25.75 -2.03 7.41
C ARG A 169 26.37 -2.96 8.46
N ALA A 170 25.62 -3.98 8.88
CA ALA A 170 26.12 -4.96 9.84
C ALA A 170 27.35 -5.72 9.28
N ALA A 171 27.34 -6.04 7.98
CA ALA A 171 28.46 -6.71 7.32
C ALA A 171 29.69 -5.80 7.11
N SER A 172 29.51 -4.48 7.01
CA SER A 172 30.61 -3.52 6.86
C SER A 172 31.30 -3.14 8.18
N GLY A 173 30.85 -3.68 9.31
CA GLY A 173 31.46 -3.44 10.63
C GLY A 173 31.41 -1.97 11.08
N SER A 174 30.43 -1.21 10.58
CA SER A 174 30.24 0.22 10.82
C SER A 174 29.20 0.48 11.91
#